data_AF-A0A2D5AZE7-F1
#
_entry.id   AF-A0A2D5AZE7-F1
#
_cell.length_a   1.000
_cell.length_b   1.000
_cell.length_c   1.000
_cell.angle_alpha   90.00
_cell.angle_beta   90.00
_cell.angle_gamma   90.00
#
_symmetry.space_group_name_H-M   'P 1'
#
loop_
_entity.id
_entity.type
_entity.pdbx_description
1 polymer ?
#
loop_
_entity_poly.entity_id
_entity_poly.type
_entity_poly.pdbx_seq_one_letter_code
_entity_poly.pdbx_strand_id
1 'polypeptide(L)'
;MGLFGGIGLGAVLLMLVWFVTRDAYDEAVAAPGGTVQVEEPADPVADPTGWNGKLLQSAVAIHSAARNSNTEILRRLLDGRIFWHAAEIVRAEEAGISPRSREVYAILPTGELTEVMQGMIASLKEGETGELIHEWEPYDGEVIELDSSSARVRLSLTPHAGGTERRFIDWKLNRDHMGDWRAYAWERWRSEKELAAIEKAAKPKGYEEVILSDGTEVIERQPEPLDHLSTTPPDMRDRIDRLFATLIDLDLTRESGAAKRELVEIGKPAVPILLTGLYNTPLDTEERRIQCNIMVVTLRSITAQFFGYAPQNRVGSGTGTSEEKRQSSIKQWFAWWYLNERVFEKKQLEDMLKNHIQLTEKDKAWLEKHKN
;
A
#
# COMPACT_ATOMS: atom_id res chain seq x y z
N MET A 1 -2.99 -4.73 -18.69
CA MET A 1 -2.82 -3.27 -18.51
C MET A 1 -3.15 -2.91 -17.08
N GLY A 2 -2.17 -2.34 -16.36
CA GLY A 2 -2.33 -1.64 -15.08
C GLY A 2 -2.44 -2.52 -13.85
N LEU A 3 -1.32 -2.89 -13.21
CA LEU A 3 -1.29 -3.33 -11.81
C LEU A 3 0.15 -3.30 -11.26
N PHE A 4 0.55 -2.16 -10.67
CA PHE A 4 1.57 -2.10 -9.62
C PHE A 4 1.21 -0.93 -8.69
N GLY A 5 0.33 -1.22 -7.74
CA GLY A 5 0.04 -0.34 -6.61
C GLY A 5 0.77 -0.86 -5.38
N GLY A 6 1.84 -0.17 -4.97
CA GLY A 6 2.63 -0.54 -3.80
C GLY A 6 1.87 -0.43 -2.48
N ILE A 7 2.13 -1.38 -1.60
CA ILE A 7 1.90 -1.39 -0.15
C ILE A 7 3.10 -2.18 0.41
N GLY A 8 3.93 -1.70 1.33
CA GLY A 8 3.63 -0.87 2.47
C GLY A 8 3.31 -1.69 3.73
N LEU A 9 3.85 -2.91 3.88
CA LEU A 9 3.69 -3.77 5.09
C LEU A 9 4.78 -4.87 5.17
N GLY A 10 6.06 -4.50 4.95
CA GLY A 10 7.15 -5.45 4.68
C GLY A 10 7.77 -6.18 5.88
N ALA A 11 7.62 -5.71 7.12
CA ALA A 11 8.57 -6.16 8.17
C ALA A 11 8.22 -7.49 8.88
N VAL A 12 6.94 -7.88 8.98
CA VAL A 12 6.54 -9.08 9.76
C VAL A 12 6.30 -10.32 8.88
N LEU A 13 5.93 -10.14 7.61
CA LEU A 13 5.66 -11.25 6.69
C LEU A 13 6.94 -11.88 6.07
N LEU A 14 8.04 -11.12 5.96
CA LEU A 14 9.26 -11.60 5.28
C LEU A 14 10.09 -12.64 6.06
N MET A 15 9.94 -12.75 7.39
CA MET A 15 10.63 -13.80 8.17
C MET A 15 10.03 -15.20 7.96
N LEU A 16 8.75 -15.30 7.60
CA LEU A 16 8.08 -16.60 7.41
C LEU A 16 8.32 -17.17 6.00
N VAL A 17 8.38 -16.30 4.97
CA VAL A 17 8.76 -16.68 3.60
C VAL A 17 10.14 -17.36 3.56
N TRP A 18 11.07 -16.92 4.41
CA TRP A 18 12.44 -17.45 4.51
C TRP A 18 12.51 -18.91 4.98
N PHE A 19 11.68 -19.32 5.95
CA PHE A 19 11.69 -20.71 6.43
C PHE A 19 11.10 -21.69 5.40
N VAL A 20 10.20 -21.23 4.53
CA VAL A 20 9.48 -22.09 3.59
C VAL A 20 10.25 -22.32 2.29
N THR A 21 11.01 -21.34 1.79
CA THR A 21 11.84 -21.47 0.58
C THR A 21 13.08 -22.33 0.80
N ARG A 22 13.56 -22.45 2.04
CA ARG A 22 14.71 -23.27 2.43
C ARG A 22 14.49 -24.77 2.20
N ASP A 23 13.38 -25.31 2.71
CA ASP A 23 13.11 -26.76 2.64
C ASP A 23 12.82 -27.23 1.21
N ALA A 24 12.18 -26.38 0.39
CA ALA A 24 11.71 -26.76 -0.95
C ALA A 24 12.83 -26.81 -2.00
N TYR A 25 13.93 -26.07 -1.80
CA TYR A 25 15.04 -26.03 -2.75
C TYR A 25 16.08 -27.14 -2.52
N ASP A 26 16.34 -27.48 -1.25
CA ASP A 26 17.28 -28.55 -0.88
C ASP A 26 16.80 -29.94 -1.34
N GLU A 27 15.49 -30.15 -1.48
CA GLU A 27 14.90 -31.42 -1.96
C GLU A 27 15.02 -31.60 -3.49
N ALA A 28 15.25 -30.52 -4.26
CA ALA A 28 15.23 -30.54 -5.72
C ALA A 28 16.60 -30.79 -6.39
N VAL A 29 17.73 -30.71 -5.66
CA VAL A 29 19.08 -30.66 -6.26
C VAL A 29 19.99 -31.85 -5.88
N ALA A 30 19.47 -32.91 -5.26
CA ALA A 30 20.28 -34.08 -4.95
C ALA A 30 20.52 -35.01 -6.16
N ALA A 31 21.61 -34.81 -6.90
CA ALA A 31 22.24 -35.87 -7.72
C ALA A 31 23.78 -35.69 -7.83
N PRO A 32 24.58 -36.78 -7.86
CA PRO A 32 26.03 -36.72 -7.66
C PRO A 32 26.80 -36.60 -8.99
N GLY A 33 27.80 -35.71 -9.03
CA GLY A 33 28.73 -35.61 -10.15
C GLY A 33 30.12 -35.20 -9.65
N GLY A 34 31.09 -36.11 -9.80
CA GLY A 34 32.46 -35.96 -9.32
C GLY A 34 33.27 -34.89 -10.06
N THR A 35 34.19 -34.27 -9.33
CA THR A 35 35.07 -33.19 -9.81
C THR A 35 36.43 -33.72 -10.25
N VAL A 36 36.93 -33.18 -11.37
CA VAL A 36 38.36 -33.19 -11.72
C VAL A 36 38.88 -31.80 -11.36
N GLN A 37 39.87 -31.72 -10.46
CA GLN A 37 40.53 -30.48 -10.06
C GLN A 37 41.74 -30.21 -10.96
N VAL A 38 41.79 -29.01 -11.53
CA VAL A 38 43.02 -28.40 -12.05
C VAL A 38 43.26 -27.16 -11.19
N GLU A 39 44.36 -27.15 -10.44
CA GLU A 39 44.79 -26.00 -9.64
C GLU A 39 45.38 -24.92 -10.55
N GLU A 40 44.67 -23.80 -10.66
CA GLU A 40 45.13 -22.54 -11.22
C GLU A 40 45.64 -21.65 -10.05
N PRO A 41 46.76 -20.92 -10.20
CA PRO A 41 47.39 -20.21 -9.09
C PRO A 41 46.48 -19.11 -8.52
N ALA A 42 46.26 -19.16 -7.21
CA ALA A 42 45.38 -18.24 -6.50
C ALA A 42 45.98 -16.82 -6.45
N ASP A 43 45.36 -15.91 -7.20
CA ASP A 43 45.38 -14.47 -6.90
C ASP A 43 44.95 -14.24 -5.44
N PRO A 44 45.44 -13.18 -4.77
CA PRO A 44 45.06 -12.87 -3.40
C PRO A 44 43.54 -12.82 -3.31
N VAL A 45 42.96 -13.76 -2.56
CA VAL A 45 41.52 -13.94 -2.40
C VAL A 45 40.97 -12.69 -1.73
N ALA A 46 40.52 -11.73 -2.55
CA ALA A 46 39.83 -10.54 -2.08
C ALA A 46 38.65 -11.00 -1.21
N ASP A 47 38.53 -10.42 -0.01
CA ASP A 47 37.44 -10.71 0.91
C ASP A 47 36.11 -10.58 0.15
N PRO A 48 35.36 -11.68 -0.04
CA PRO A 48 34.14 -11.67 -0.84
C PRO A 48 33.04 -10.78 -0.22
N THR A 49 33.20 -10.40 1.06
CA THR A 49 32.28 -9.55 1.81
C THR A 49 32.71 -8.09 1.89
N GLY A 50 33.95 -7.77 1.52
CA GLY A 50 34.44 -6.40 1.50
C GLY A 50 33.79 -5.56 0.40
N TRP A 51 33.94 -4.23 0.45
CA TRP A 51 33.37 -3.29 -0.53
C TRP A 51 33.65 -3.66 -1.99
N ASN A 52 34.85 -4.17 -2.28
CA ASN A 52 35.27 -4.62 -3.61
C ASN A 52 34.87 -6.08 -3.92
N GLY A 53 34.17 -6.74 -3.01
CA GLY A 53 33.65 -8.09 -3.15
C GLY A 53 32.48 -8.15 -4.13
N LYS A 54 32.30 -9.31 -4.77
CA LYS A 54 31.31 -9.50 -5.85
C LYS A 54 29.88 -9.14 -5.44
N LEU A 55 29.50 -9.42 -4.20
CA LEU A 55 28.14 -9.14 -3.69
C LEU A 55 27.83 -7.65 -3.69
N LEU A 56 28.68 -6.85 -3.04
CA LEU A 56 28.50 -5.40 -2.97
C LEU A 56 28.67 -4.75 -4.34
N GLN A 57 29.63 -5.21 -5.14
CA GLN A 57 29.82 -4.71 -6.51
C GLN A 57 28.63 -5.01 -7.43
N SER A 58 27.96 -6.16 -7.29
CA SER A 58 26.71 -6.43 -8.02
C SER A 58 25.62 -5.41 -7.68
N ALA A 59 25.43 -5.09 -6.39
CA ALA A 59 24.43 -4.11 -5.96
C ALA A 59 24.80 -2.67 -6.41
N VAL A 60 26.07 -2.29 -6.31
CA VAL A 60 26.59 -1.00 -6.81
C VAL A 60 26.41 -0.88 -8.33
N ALA A 61 26.65 -1.96 -9.08
CA ALA A 61 26.47 -1.98 -10.52
C ALA A 61 25.01 -1.77 -10.93
N ILE A 62 24.04 -2.20 -10.13
CA ILE A 62 22.61 -1.91 -10.38
C ILE A 62 22.35 -0.40 -10.30
N HIS A 63 22.88 0.29 -9.28
CA HIS A 63 22.73 1.75 -9.17
C HIS A 63 23.34 2.47 -10.38
N SER A 64 24.56 2.10 -10.76
CA SER A 64 25.23 2.69 -11.93
C SER A 64 24.46 2.43 -13.23
N ALA A 65 23.96 1.20 -13.42
CA ALA A 65 23.19 0.83 -14.61
C ALA A 65 21.83 1.53 -14.68
N ALA A 66 21.11 1.63 -13.56
CA ALA A 66 19.85 2.35 -13.46
C ALA A 66 20.03 3.85 -13.78
N ARG A 67 21.01 4.50 -13.14
CA ARG A 67 21.35 5.91 -13.38
C ARG A 67 21.64 6.19 -14.85
N ASN A 68 22.42 5.33 -15.49
CA ASN A 68 22.76 5.44 -16.91
C ASN A 68 21.69 4.88 -17.86
N SER A 69 20.52 4.49 -17.33
CA SER A 69 19.44 3.85 -18.09
C SER A 69 19.86 2.63 -18.91
N ASN A 70 20.90 1.92 -18.48
CA ASN A 70 21.45 0.74 -19.16
C ASN A 70 20.61 -0.50 -18.85
N THR A 71 19.50 -0.63 -19.59
CA THR A 71 18.53 -1.74 -19.48
C THR A 71 19.18 -3.10 -19.70
N GLU A 72 20.22 -3.21 -20.53
CA GLU A 72 20.87 -4.50 -20.81
C GLU A 72 21.67 -5.00 -19.60
N ILE A 73 22.44 -4.12 -18.95
CA ILE A 73 23.16 -4.47 -17.72
C ILE A 73 22.16 -4.80 -16.61
N LEU A 74 21.09 -4.01 -16.44
CA LEU A 74 20.04 -4.32 -15.46
C LEU A 74 19.42 -5.70 -15.69
N ARG A 75 19.15 -6.09 -16.94
CA ARG A 75 18.62 -7.44 -17.24
C ARG A 75 19.56 -8.56 -16.82
N ARG A 76 20.87 -8.33 -16.80
CA ARG A 76 21.87 -9.32 -16.36
C ARG A 76 22.00 -9.36 -14.83
N LEU A 77 21.85 -8.21 -14.18
CA LEU A 77 21.99 -8.07 -12.72
C LEU A 77 20.70 -8.40 -11.94
N LEU A 78 19.57 -8.60 -12.62
CA LEU A 78 18.28 -8.89 -11.98
C LEU A 78 17.83 -10.33 -12.23
N ASP A 79 17.19 -10.93 -11.23
CA ASP A 79 16.54 -12.24 -11.33
C ASP A 79 15.02 -12.11 -11.23
N GLY A 80 14.38 -11.96 -12.39
CA GLY A 80 12.93 -11.85 -12.49
C GLY A 80 12.17 -13.12 -12.16
N ARG A 81 12.81 -14.30 -12.21
CA ARG A 81 12.12 -15.55 -11.87
C ARG A 81 11.91 -15.64 -10.37
N ILE A 82 12.97 -15.38 -9.60
CA ILE A 82 12.88 -15.41 -8.14
C ILE A 82 11.99 -14.28 -7.64
N PHE A 83 12.08 -13.09 -8.23
CA PHE A 83 11.16 -12.00 -7.90
C PHE A 83 9.70 -12.40 -8.11
N TRP A 84 9.38 -13.06 -9.24
CA TRP A 84 8.02 -13.54 -9.51
C TRP A 84 7.56 -14.57 -8.49
N HIS A 85 8.37 -15.60 -8.21
CA HIS A 85 8.03 -16.62 -7.21
C HIS A 85 7.84 -16.02 -5.82
N ALA A 86 8.69 -15.07 -5.41
CA ALA A 86 8.54 -14.38 -4.14
C ALA A 86 7.21 -13.59 -4.07
N ALA A 87 6.81 -12.95 -5.17
CA ALA A 87 5.53 -12.25 -5.25
C ALA A 87 4.32 -13.21 -5.19
N GLU A 88 4.39 -14.36 -5.87
CA GLU A 88 3.32 -15.37 -5.85
C GLU A 88 3.18 -16.06 -4.49
N ILE A 89 4.29 -16.30 -3.78
CA ILE A 89 4.26 -16.80 -2.41
C ILE A 89 3.46 -15.84 -1.52
N VAL A 90 3.75 -14.54 -1.57
CA VAL A 90 3.04 -13.53 -0.78
C VAL A 90 1.54 -13.51 -1.11
N ARG A 91 1.19 -13.54 -2.41
CA ARG A 91 -0.22 -13.59 -2.84
C ARG A 91 -0.94 -14.84 -2.37
N ALA A 92 -0.27 -16.00 -2.41
CA ALA A 92 -0.83 -17.25 -1.92
C ALA A 92 -1.12 -17.17 -0.42
N GLU A 93 -0.20 -16.64 0.38
CA GLU A 93 -0.40 -16.47 1.83
C GLU A 93 -1.58 -15.54 2.15
N GLU A 94 -1.68 -14.39 1.46
CA GLU A 94 -2.81 -13.46 1.61
C GLU A 94 -4.15 -14.11 1.26
N ALA A 95 -4.16 -15.04 0.31
CA ALA A 95 -5.33 -15.82 -0.08
C ALA A 95 -5.58 -17.04 0.83
N GLY A 96 -4.75 -17.29 1.84
CA GLY A 96 -4.83 -18.49 2.69
C GLY A 96 -4.47 -19.78 1.96
N ILE A 97 -3.78 -19.68 0.82
CA ILE A 97 -3.28 -20.81 0.02
C ILE A 97 -1.89 -21.17 0.54
N SER A 98 -1.60 -22.47 0.66
CA SER A 98 -0.28 -22.93 1.07
C SER A 98 0.80 -22.49 0.07
N PRO A 99 1.87 -21.80 0.50
CA PRO A 99 2.99 -21.41 -0.36
C PRO A 99 3.71 -22.57 -1.01
N ARG A 100 3.53 -23.79 -0.50
CA ARG A 100 4.13 -25.02 -1.02
C ARG A 100 3.29 -25.66 -2.13
N SER A 101 2.21 -25.02 -2.59
CA SER A 101 1.41 -25.56 -3.69
C SER A 101 2.22 -25.58 -4.99
N ARG A 102 1.96 -26.58 -5.84
CA ARG A 102 2.65 -26.76 -7.13
C ARG A 102 2.41 -25.57 -8.08
N GLU A 103 1.31 -24.84 -7.87
CA GLU A 103 0.92 -23.68 -8.67
C GLU A 103 1.84 -22.48 -8.43
N VAL A 104 2.31 -22.25 -7.19
CA VAL A 104 3.22 -21.15 -6.82
C VAL A 104 4.62 -21.31 -7.43
N TYR A 105 5.02 -22.55 -7.71
CA TYR A 105 6.32 -22.88 -8.31
C TYR A 105 6.21 -23.28 -9.80
N ALA A 106 5.08 -22.99 -10.44
CA ALA A 106 4.96 -23.24 -11.88
C ALA A 106 6.01 -22.46 -12.68
N ILE A 107 6.51 -23.05 -13.76
CA ILE A 107 7.50 -22.40 -14.63
C ILE A 107 6.85 -21.18 -15.29
N LEU A 108 7.39 -19.99 -15.00
CA LEU A 108 6.94 -18.75 -15.61
C LEU A 108 7.13 -18.79 -17.15
N PRO A 109 6.05 -18.60 -17.94
CA PRO A 109 6.18 -18.49 -19.39
C PRO A 109 7.14 -17.36 -19.79
N THR A 110 7.92 -17.56 -20.86
CA THR A 110 8.95 -16.59 -21.31
C THR A 110 8.40 -15.17 -21.56
N GLY A 111 7.15 -15.06 -22.04
CA GLY A 111 6.48 -13.78 -22.24
C GLY A 111 6.24 -13.04 -20.91
N GLU A 112 5.72 -13.74 -19.91
CA GLU A 112 5.46 -13.19 -18.58
C GLU A 112 6.75 -12.80 -17.86
N LEU A 113 7.81 -13.60 -17.99
CA LEU A 113 9.13 -13.24 -17.46
C LEU A 113 9.66 -11.93 -18.06
N THR A 114 9.39 -11.68 -19.34
CA THR A 114 9.80 -10.43 -19.99
C THR A 114 9.05 -9.24 -19.40
N GLU A 115 7.75 -9.37 -19.14
CA GLU A 115 6.94 -8.32 -18.50
C GLU A 115 7.38 -8.07 -17.06
N VAL A 116 7.63 -9.13 -16.28
CA VAL A 116 8.17 -9.02 -14.92
C VAL A 116 9.49 -8.26 -14.92
N MET A 117 10.43 -8.63 -15.81
CA MET A 117 11.71 -7.95 -15.93
C MET A 117 11.57 -6.47 -16.33
N GLN A 118 10.62 -6.15 -17.22
CA GLN A 118 10.34 -4.77 -17.57
C GLN A 118 9.78 -3.97 -16.39
N GLY A 119 8.86 -4.55 -15.62
CA GLY A 119 8.32 -3.94 -14.41
C GLY A 119 9.39 -3.68 -13.35
N MET A 120 10.26 -4.66 -13.10
CA MET A 120 11.42 -4.49 -12.21
C MET A 120 12.30 -3.32 -12.67
N ILE A 121 12.70 -3.30 -13.95
CA ILE A 121 13.54 -2.23 -14.49
C ILE A 121 12.85 -0.87 -14.42
N ALA A 122 11.54 -0.80 -14.69
CA ALA A 122 10.77 0.43 -14.56
C ALA A 122 10.76 0.93 -13.11
N SER A 123 10.53 0.06 -12.13
CA SER A 123 10.55 0.43 -10.70
C SER A 123 11.93 0.88 -10.19
N LEU A 124 13.02 0.49 -10.84
CA LEU A 124 14.37 0.99 -10.54
C LEU A 124 14.64 2.37 -11.15
N LYS A 125 13.79 2.80 -12.10
CA LYS A 125 13.89 4.09 -12.79
C LYS A 125 12.87 5.12 -12.32
N GLU A 126 11.73 4.66 -11.81
CA GLU A 126 10.56 5.46 -11.50
C GLU A 126 10.10 5.25 -10.04
N GLY A 127 9.34 6.20 -9.50
CA GLY A 127 8.80 6.15 -8.13
C GLY A 127 9.86 6.34 -7.04
N GLU A 128 9.48 6.05 -5.78
CA GLU A 128 10.34 6.27 -4.60
C GLU A 128 11.68 5.50 -4.70
N THR A 129 11.64 4.26 -5.22
CA THR A 129 12.84 3.46 -5.48
C THR A 129 13.71 4.10 -6.56
N GLY A 130 13.10 4.52 -7.68
CA GLY A 130 13.81 5.20 -8.76
C GLY A 130 14.51 6.46 -8.26
N GLU A 131 13.83 7.31 -7.50
CA GLU A 131 14.42 8.50 -6.88
C GLU A 131 15.61 8.13 -5.97
N LEU A 132 15.44 7.10 -5.12
CA LEU A 132 16.51 6.63 -4.23
C LEU A 132 17.73 6.14 -5.02
N ILE A 133 17.55 5.51 -6.17
CA ILE A 133 18.65 4.97 -6.97
C ILE A 133 19.28 6.04 -7.88
N HIS A 134 18.47 6.94 -8.45
CA HIS A 134 18.93 7.98 -9.37
C HIS A 134 19.60 9.15 -8.65
N GLU A 135 19.06 9.57 -7.51
CA GLU A 135 19.53 10.76 -6.80
C GLU A 135 20.60 10.45 -5.76
N TRP A 136 20.86 9.16 -5.46
CA TRP A 136 21.79 8.75 -4.41
C TRP A 136 22.86 7.78 -4.91
N GLU A 137 24.10 8.04 -4.49
CA GLU A 137 25.28 7.27 -4.86
C GLU A 137 25.71 6.37 -3.70
N PRO A 138 25.91 5.06 -3.93
CA PRO A 138 26.53 4.18 -2.95
C PRO A 138 27.97 4.60 -2.66
N TYR A 139 28.33 4.71 -1.38
CA TYR A 139 29.70 5.05 -0.96
C TYR A 139 30.32 4.04 0.01
N ASP A 140 29.49 3.19 0.61
CA ASP A 140 29.89 2.13 1.54
C ASP A 140 28.80 1.04 1.59
N GLY A 141 29.12 -0.12 2.16
CA GLY A 141 28.15 -1.20 2.29
C GLY A 141 28.68 -2.40 3.07
N GLU A 142 27.75 -3.24 3.51
CA GLU A 142 28.04 -4.43 4.30
C GLU A 142 27.19 -5.62 3.84
N VAL A 143 27.73 -6.83 4.01
CA VAL A 143 26.97 -8.07 3.83
C VAL A 143 26.29 -8.39 5.16
N ILE A 144 24.96 -8.32 5.18
CA ILE A 144 24.15 -8.56 6.38
C ILE A 144 23.94 -10.06 6.59
N GLU A 145 23.63 -10.77 5.51
CA GLU A 145 23.40 -12.21 5.49
C GLU A 145 24.06 -12.82 4.26
N LEU A 146 24.65 -14.00 4.43
CA LEU A 146 25.25 -14.77 3.35
C LEU A 146 25.04 -16.26 3.60
N ASP A 147 24.45 -16.93 2.62
CA ASP A 147 24.37 -18.38 2.56
C ASP A 147 24.95 -18.90 1.22
N SER A 148 24.73 -20.18 0.90
CA SER A 148 25.30 -20.81 -0.28
C SER A 148 24.71 -20.30 -1.61
N SER A 149 23.47 -19.81 -1.61
CA SER A 149 22.71 -19.42 -2.81
C SER A 149 22.05 -18.05 -2.71
N SER A 150 22.05 -17.40 -1.56
CA SER A 150 21.36 -16.16 -1.26
C SER A 150 22.23 -15.26 -0.39
N ALA A 151 22.01 -13.96 -0.53
CA ALA A 151 22.70 -12.95 0.27
C ALA A 151 21.82 -11.71 0.43
N ARG A 152 21.96 -11.05 1.57
CA ARG A 152 21.40 -9.72 1.81
C ARG A 152 22.55 -8.75 2.05
N VAL A 153 22.61 -7.71 1.22
CA VAL A 153 23.61 -6.65 1.36
C VAL A 153 22.93 -5.32 1.61
N ARG A 154 23.54 -4.48 2.45
CA ARG A 154 23.09 -3.12 2.72
C ARG A 154 24.06 -2.14 2.11
N LEU A 155 23.57 -1.23 1.29
CA LEU A 155 24.35 -0.11 0.78
C LEU A 155 24.03 1.16 1.57
N SER A 156 25.07 1.91 1.90
CA SER A 156 24.98 3.28 2.42
C SER A 156 25.09 4.26 1.26
N LEU A 157 24.13 5.19 1.20
CA LEU A 157 23.94 6.10 0.08
C LEU A 157 24.10 7.56 0.52
N THR A 158 24.71 8.37 -0.35
CA THR A 158 24.79 9.84 -0.22
C THR A 158 24.16 10.55 -1.41
N PRO A 159 23.58 11.76 -1.25
CA PRO A 159 22.99 12.49 -2.36
C PRO A 159 24.05 12.92 -3.37
N HIS A 160 23.77 12.78 -4.67
CA HIS A 160 24.67 13.24 -5.73
C HIS A 160 24.86 14.76 -5.73
N ALA A 161 23.80 15.50 -5.37
CA ALA A 161 23.82 16.97 -5.29
C ALA A 161 24.71 17.50 -4.14
N GLY A 162 25.29 16.60 -3.33
CA GLY A 162 25.98 16.95 -2.10
C GLY A 162 25.02 17.06 -0.93
N GLY A 163 25.51 16.74 0.27
CA GLY A 163 24.72 16.75 1.50
C GLY A 163 25.28 15.79 2.55
N THR A 164 24.77 15.89 3.77
CA THR A 164 25.16 15.01 4.89
C THR A 164 24.08 13.98 5.22
N GLU A 165 22.94 14.01 4.54
CA GLU A 165 21.89 13.00 4.69
C GLU A 165 22.44 11.65 4.22
N ARG A 166 22.09 10.59 4.94
CA ARG A 166 22.45 9.22 4.62
C ARG A 166 21.19 8.40 4.49
N ARG A 167 21.11 7.61 3.43
CA ARG A 167 20.04 6.62 3.24
C ARG A 167 20.64 5.25 3.07
N PHE A 168 19.80 4.25 3.24
CA PHE A 168 20.22 2.86 3.16
C PHE A 168 19.24 2.09 2.29
N ILE A 169 19.76 1.13 1.54
CA ILE A 169 18.97 0.21 0.75
C ILE A 169 19.51 -1.20 0.97
N ASP A 170 18.61 -2.12 1.29
CA ASP A 170 18.91 -3.54 1.39
C ASP A 170 18.60 -4.18 0.04
N TRP A 171 19.57 -4.92 -0.51
CA TRP A 171 19.44 -5.72 -1.72
C TRP A 171 19.47 -7.19 -1.36
N LYS A 172 18.49 -7.94 -1.88
CA LYS A 172 18.45 -9.40 -1.79
C LYS A 172 18.93 -9.99 -3.10
N LEU A 173 20.02 -10.75 -3.01
CA LEU A 173 20.73 -11.34 -4.12
C LEU A 173 20.56 -12.85 -4.08
N ASN A 174 20.43 -13.46 -5.25
CA ASN A 174 20.50 -14.92 -5.42
C ASN A 174 21.64 -15.26 -6.37
N ARG A 175 22.33 -16.35 -6.07
CA ARG A 175 23.38 -16.91 -6.89
C ARG A 175 22.77 -17.82 -7.94
N ASP A 176 22.99 -17.50 -9.20
CA ASP A 176 22.51 -18.33 -10.29
C ASP A 176 23.40 -19.59 -10.48
N HIS A 177 22.97 -20.45 -11.39
CA HIS A 177 23.69 -21.69 -11.75
C HIS A 177 25.07 -21.44 -12.39
N MET A 178 25.35 -20.23 -12.88
CA MET A 178 26.67 -19.83 -13.39
C MET A 178 27.56 -19.28 -12.27
N GLY A 179 27.00 -19.12 -11.06
CA GLY A 179 27.69 -18.61 -9.89
C GLY A 179 27.64 -17.09 -9.75
N ASP A 180 26.88 -16.40 -10.61
CA ASP A 180 26.72 -14.94 -10.60
C ASP A 180 25.62 -14.50 -9.64
N TRP A 181 25.83 -13.38 -8.97
CA TRP A 181 24.88 -12.82 -8.01
C TRP A 181 23.93 -11.82 -8.69
N ARG A 182 22.63 -12.08 -8.59
CA ARG A 182 21.57 -11.26 -9.20
C ARG A 182 20.57 -10.82 -8.16
N ALA A 183 20.17 -9.55 -8.21
CA ALA A 183 19.16 -9.04 -7.31
C ALA A 183 17.76 -9.47 -7.73
N TYR A 184 16.98 -9.95 -6.77
CA TYR A 184 15.59 -10.29 -6.98
C TYR A 184 14.65 -9.45 -6.13
N ALA A 185 15.14 -8.76 -5.09
CA ALA A 185 14.32 -7.85 -4.29
C ALA A 185 15.20 -6.76 -3.66
N TRP A 186 14.57 -5.65 -3.30
CA TRP A 186 15.21 -4.54 -2.62
C TRP A 186 14.21 -3.79 -1.75
N GLU A 187 14.71 -3.17 -0.69
CA GLU A 187 13.90 -2.33 0.19
C GLU A 187 14.73 -1.18 0.74
N ARG A 188 14.11 0.01 0.84
CA ARG A 188 14.71 1.12 1.56
C ARG A 188 14.76 0.75 3.04
N TRP A 189 15.95 0.63 3.58
CA TRP A 189 16.12 0.48 5.02
C TRP A 189 15.93 1.83 5.71
N ARG A 190 15.12 1.82 6.76
CA ARG A 190 14.83 3.01 7.57
C ARG A 190 15.34 2.75 8.98
N SER A 191 16.06 3.73 9.52
CA SER A 191 16.54 3.63 10.91
C SER A 191 15.37 3.63 11.90
N GLU A 192 15.56 3.08 13.10
CA GLU A 192 14.54 3.15 14.17
C GLU A 192 14.07 4.59 14.43
N LYS A 193 15.00 5.55 14.40
CA LYS A 193 14.70 6.98 14.55
C LYS A 193 13.82 7.51 13.42
N GLU A 194 14.08 7.08 12.18
CA GLU A 194 13.29 7.46 11.01
C GLU A 194 11.91 6.80 11.05
N LEU A 195 11.82 5.52 11.43
CA LEU A 195 10.55 4.82 11.64
C LEU A 195 9.73 5.50 12.75
N ALA A 196 10.33 5.83 13.89
CA ALA A 196 9.68 6.56 14.97
C ALA A 196 9.25 7.97 14.55
N ALA A 197 10.04 8.65 13.71
CA ALA A 197 9.67 9.95 13.17
C ALA A 197 8.51 9.85 12.16
N ILE A 198 8.50 8.81 11.32
CA ILE A 198 7.40 8.49 10.41
C ILE A 198 6.15 8.15 11.21
N GLU A 199 6.24 7.29 12.22
CA GLU A 199 5.12 6.93 13.10
C GLU A 199 4.57 8.17 13.82
N LYS A 200 5.46 9.00 14.37
CA LYS A 200 5.07 10.26 15.04
C LYS A 200 4.49 11.30 14.07
N ALA A 201 4.96 11.34 12.83
CA ALA A 201 4.40 12.19 11.78
C ALA A 201 3.09 11.63 11.19
N ALA A 202 2.95 10.30 11.19
CA ALA A 202 1.76 9.58 10.75
C ALA A 202 0.64 9.67 11.79
N LYS A 203 0.94 9.87 13.08
CA LYS A 203 -0.04 10.37 14.06
C LYS A 203 -0.44 11.78 13.64
N PRO A 204 -1.57 11.94 12.95
CA PRO A 204 -1.88 13.22 12.40
C PRO A 204 -2.26 14.13 13.58
N LYS A 205 -1.75 15.36 13.60
CA LYS A 205 -2.01 16.29 14.71
C LYS A 205 -3.52 16.52 14.83
N GLY A 206 -4.03 16.50 16.07
CA GLY A 206 -5.45 16.75 16.37
C GLY A 206 -6.35 15.51 16.40
N TYR A 207 -5.76 14.31 16.44
CA TYR A 207 -6.49 13.05 16.56
C TYR A 207 -6.34 12.46 17.96
N GLU A 208 -7.42 11.92 18.49
CA GLU A 208 -7.50 11.34 19.83
C GLU A 208 -8.04 9.91 19.71
N GLU A 209 -7.35 8.94 20.32
CA GLU A 209 -7.88 7.60 20.54
C GLU A 209 -8.77 7.66 21.80
N VAL A 210 -10.06 7.38 21.63
CA VAL A 210 -11.06 7.50 22.70
C VAL A 210 -11.74 6.15 22.88
N ILE A 211 -11.91 5.74 24.13
CA ILE A 211 -12.70 4.56 24.50
C ILE A 211 -14.08 5.08 24.94
N LEU A 212 -15.13 4.74 24.18
CA LEU A 212 -16.50 5.13 24.50
C LEU A 212 -17.01 4.41 25.74
N SER A 213 -18.11 4.90 26.32
CA SER A 213 -18.75 4.29 27.49
C SER A 213 -19.07 2.79 27.35
N ASP A 214 -19.20 2.28 26.12
CA ASP A 214 -19.48 0.87 25.82
C ASP A 214 -18.23 0.02 25.60
N GLY A 215 -17.03 0.59 25.77
CA GLY A 215 -15.74 -0.07 25.57
C GLY A 215 -15.25 -0.05 24.12
N THR A 216 -15.96 0.57 23.18
CA THR A 216 -15.51 0.68 21.79
C THR A 216 -14.37 1.69 21.69
N GLU A 217 -13.25 1.26 21.12
CA GLU A 217 -12.12 2.13 20.78
C GLU A 217 -12.37 2.81 19.43
N VAL A 218 -12.26 4.14 19.40
CA VAL A 218 -12.51 4.95 18.20
C VAL A 218 -11.42 6.01 18.02
N ILE A 219 -11.20 6.42 16.77
CA ILE A 219 -10.31 7.54 16.45
C ILE A 219 -11.17 8.76 16.17
N GLU A 220 -10.98 9.79 16.97
CA GLU A 220 -11.72 11.05 16.90
C GLU A 220 -10.83 12.20 16.44
N ARG A 221 -11.43 13.20 15.80
CA ARG A 221 -10.81 14.51 15.54
C ARG A 221 -11.81 15.60 15.87
N GLN A 222 -11.32 16.72 16.41
CA GLN A 222 -12.16 17.89 16.68
C GLN A 222 -12.76 18.43 15.38
N PRO A 223 -14.11 18.59 15.29
CA PRO A 223 -14.77 19.11 14.11
C PRO A 223 -14.42 20.58 13.85
N GLU A 224 -14.28 20.95 12.58
CA GLU A 224 -14.01 22.32 12.14
C GLU A 224 -14.70 22.61 10.81
N PRO A 225 -14.99 23.87 10.45
CA PRO A 225 -15.49 24.20 9.13
C PRO A 225 -14.51 23.77 8.03
N LEU A 226 -15.01 23.13 6.99
CA LEU A 226 -14.26 22.77 5.79
C LEU A 226 -14.74 23.63 4.61
N ASP A 227 -13.77 24.13 3.85
CA ASP A 227 -14.01 24.79 2.57
C ASP A 227 -14.33 23.76 1.48
N HIS A 228 -14.95 24.22 0.39
CA HIS A 228 -15.00 23.46 -0.86
C HIS A 228 -13.59 23.05 -1.31
N LEU A 229 -13.47 21.88 -1.95
CA LEU A 229 -12.18 21.45 -2.49
C LEU A 229 -11.65 22.47 -3.49
N SER A 230 -10.34 22.70 -3.47
CA SER A 230 -9.68 23.62 -4.40
C SER A 230 -9.89 23.22 -5.86
N THR A 231 -10.08 21.93 -6.12
CA THR A 231 -10.35 21.35 -7.45
C THR A 231 -11.81 21.48 -7.91
N THR A 232 -12.76 21.83 -7.03
CA THR A 232 -14.17 21.97 -7.40
C THR A 232 -14.41 23.30 -8.12
N PRO A 233 -14.94 23.31 -9.36
CA PRO A 233 -15.25 24.54 -10.10
C PRO A 233 -16.32 25.41 -9.41
N PRO A 234 -16.32 26.75 -9.59
CA PRO A 234 -17.24 27.66 -8.88
C PRO A 234 -18.73 27.34 -9.09
N ASP A 235 -19.14 27.04 -10.31
CA ASP A 235 -20.52 26.65 -10.65
C ASP A 235 -20.96 25.35 -9.94
N MET A 236 -20.01 24.42 -9.76
CA MET A 236 -20.23 23.20 -9.00
C MET A 236 -20.36 23.47 -7.49
N ARG A 237 -19.58 24.41 -6.95
CA ARG A 237 -19.69 24.84 -5.55
C ARG A 237 -21.07 25.41 -5.26
N ASP A 238 -21.51 26.36 -6.09
CA ASP A 238 -22.84 26.97 -5.98
C ASP A 238 -23.96 25.93 -6.09
N ARG A 239 -23.78 24.91 -6.95
CA ARG A 239 -24.72 23.81 -7.08
C ARG A 239 -24.77 22.96 -5.81
N ILE A 240 -23.62 22.57 -5.26
CA ILE A 240 -23.52 21.80 -4.01
C ILE A 240 -24.19 22.57 -2.88
N ASP A 241 -23.96 23.87 -2.75
CA ASP A 241 -24.51 24.69 -1.67
C ASP A 241 -26.05 24.77 -1.75
N ARG A 242 -26.61 24.92 -2.96
CA ARG A 242 -28.07 24.88 -3.15
C ARG A 242 -28.66 23.51 -2.82
N LEU A 243 -28.04 22.43 -3.30
CA LEU A 243 -28.50 21.07 -3.02
C LEU A 243 -28.41 20.76 -1.52
N PHE A 244 -27.36 21.22 -0.85
CA PHE A 244 -27.20 21.08 0.59
C PHE A 244 -28.31 21.82 1.35
N ALA A 245 -28.60 23.07 0.98
CA ALA A 245 -29.69 23.84 1.58
C ALA A 245 -31.05 23.13 1.41
N THR A 246 -31.34 22.59 0.22
CA THR A 246 -32.54 21.79 -0.03
C THR A 246 -32.56 20.47 0.75
N LEU A 247 -31.40 19.83 0.93
CA LEU A 247 -31.29 18.55 1.63
C LEU A 247 -31.71 18.65 3.11
N ILE A 248 -31.30 19.73 3.79
CA ILE A 248 -31.52 19.92 5.23
C ILE A 248 -32.83 20.62 5.57
N ASP A 249 -33.56 21.12 4.56
CA ASP A 249 -34.89 21.67 4.72
C ASP A 249 -35.91 20.53 4.90
N LEU A 250 -36.46 20.40 6.11
CA LEU A 250 -37.36 19.31 6.47
C LEU A 250 -38.76 19.46 5.89
N ASP A 251 -39.13 20.65 5.42
CA ASP A 251 -40.42 20.89 4.75
C ASP A 251 -40.42 20.35 3.31
N LEU A 252 -39.23 20.15 2.73
CA LEU A 252 -39.03 19.78 1.33
C LEU A 252 -38.79 18.27 1.14
N THR A 253 -39.75 17.44 1.53
CA THR A 253 -39.56 15.96 1.54
C THR A 253 -39.18 15.34 0.18
N ARG A 254 -39.84 15.74 -0.92
CA ARG A 254 -39.61 15.17 -2.26
C ARG A 254 -38.31 15.70 -2.86
N GLU A 255 -38.10 17.00 -2.73
CA GLU A 255 -36.97 17.74 -3.24
C GLU A 255 -35.68 17.36 -2.48
N SER A 256 -35.75 17.15 -1.17
CA SER A 256 -34.65 16.64 -0.35
C SER A 256 -34.18 15.26 -0.83
N GLY A 257 -35.12 14.38 -1.21
CA GLY A 257 -34.79 13.08 -1.81
C GLY A 257 -34.08 13.18 -3.17
N ALA A 258 -34.42 14.19 -3.99
CA ALA A 258 -33.72 14.47 -5.24
C ALA A 258 -32.33 15.08 -4.97
N ALA A 259 -32.26 16.06 -4.08
CA ALA A 259 -31.02 16.72 -3.71
C ALA A 259 -29.98 15.73 -3.14
N LYS A 260 -30.44 14.80 -2.30
CA LYS A 260 -29.59 13.71 -1.80
C LYS A 260 -28.99 12.89 -2.94
N ARG A 261 -29.79 12.47 -3.92
CA ARG A 261 -29.29 11.65 -5.05
C ARG A 261 -28.26 12.42 -5.86
N GLU A 262 -28.51 13.69 -6.13
CA GLU A 262 -27.56 14.54 -6.86
C GLU A 262 -26.26 14.76 -6.09
N LEU A 263 -26.31 14.99 -4.77
CA LEU A 263 -25.10 15.09 -3.94
C LEU A 263 -24.32 13.78 -3.90
N VAL A 264 -25.01 12.63 -3.88
CA VAL A 264 -24.37 11.31 -3.97
C VAL A 264 -23.69 11.12 -5.32
N GLU A 265 -24.33 11.54 -6.41
CA GLU A 265 -23.76 11.48 -7.75
C GLU A 265 -22.54 12.39 -7.92
N ILE A 266 -22.57 13.58 -7.31
CA ILE A 266 -21.41 14.48 -7.25
C ILE A 266 -20.25 13.81 -6.50
N GLY A 267 -20.52 13.13 -5.39
CA GLY A 267 -19.53 12.33 -4.66
C GLY A 267 -18.58 13.18 -3.82
N LYS A 268 -17.27 12.97 -3.98
CA LYS A 268 -16.20 13.58 -3.17
C LYS A 268 -16.35 15.10 -2.97
N PRO A 269 -16.64 15.91 -4.00
CA PRO A 269 -16.78 17.37 -3.85
C PRO A 269 -17.87 17.81 -2.87
N ALA A 270 -18.91 17.00 -2.64
CA ALA A 270 -19.99 17.33 -1.72
C ALA A 270 -19.65 17.06 -0.24
N VAL A 271 -18.62 16.26 0.04
CA VAL A 271 -18.28 15.81 1.39
C VAL A 271 -17.92 16.96 2.34
N PRO A 272 -17.06 17.94 1.97
CA PRO A 272 -16.74 19.05 2.86
C PRO A 272 -17.96 19.83 3.34
N ILE A 273 -18.92 20.11 2.46
CA ILE A 273 -20.13 20.87 2.81
C ILE A 273 -21.06 20.07 3.72
N LEU A 274 -21.19 18.76 3.50
CA LEU A 274 -21.94 17.90 4.42
C LEU A 274 -21.30 17.84 5.82
N LEU A 275 -19.96 17.77 5.90
CA LEU A 275 -19.24 17.78 7.18
C LEU A 275 -19.34 19.14 7.89
N THR A 276 -19.20 20.23 7.16
CA THR A 276 -19.44 21.60 7.66
C THR A 276 -20.88 21.76 8.16
N GLY A 277 -21.84 21.15 7.48
CA GLY A 277 -23.23 21.07 7.92
C GLY A 277 -23.39 20.33 9.25
N LEU A 278 -22.73 19.18 9.43
CA LEU A 278 -22.71 18.46 10.71
C LEU A 278 -22.10 19.29 11.84
N TYR A 279 -21.01 20.00 11.56
CA TYR A 279 -20.37 20.89 12.53
C TYR A 279 -21.29 22.04 12.97
N ASN A 280 -21.98 22.67 12.01
CA ASN A 280 -22.81 23.85 12.27
C ASN A 280 -24.19 23.52 12.88
N THR A 281 -24.58 22.24 12.93
CA THR A 281 -25.91 21.83 13.37
C THR A 281 -25.87 21.33 14.83
N PRO A 282 -26.35 22.12 15.81
CA PRO A 282 -26.36 21.71 17.21
C PRO A 282 -27.29 20.52 17.44
N LEU A 283 -26.96 19.59 18.34
CA LEU A 283 -27.77 18.36 18.57
C LEU A 283 -28.86 18.50 19.64
N ASP A 284 -29.16 19.73 20.05
CA ASP A 284 -30.05 20.07 21.16
C ASP A 284 -31.53 19.76 20.87
N THR A 285 -32.00 19.95 19.63
CA THR A 285 -33.39 19.65 19.24
C THR A 285 -33.51 18.38 18.39
N GLU A 286 -34.70 17.78 18.38
CA GLU A 286 -34.97 16.59 17.55
C GLU A 286 -34.86 16.89 16.05
N GLU A 287 -35.37 18.05 15.64
CA GLU A 287 -35.30 18.54 14.27
C GLU A 287 -33.85 18.58 13.77
N ARG A 288 -32.95 19.14 14.59
CA ARG A 288 -31.53 19.23 14.28
C ARG A 288 -30.85 17.86 14.24
N ARG A 289 -31.23 16.94 15.14
CA ARG A 289 -30.74 15.55 15.09
C ARG A 289 -31.18 14.82 13.81
N ILE A 290 -32.39 15.08 13.33
CA ILE A 290 -32.89 14.57 12.06
C ILE A 290 -32.07 15.14 10.89
N GLN A 291 -31.81 16.45 10.87
CA GLN A 291 -30.94 17.09 9.87
C GLN A 291 -29.55 16.43 9.83
N CYS A 292 -28.91 16.25 10.99
CA CYS A 292 -27.64 15.55 11.09
C CYS A 292 -27.72 14.10 10.59
N ASN A 293 -28.81 13.38 10.87
CA ASN A 293 -29.00 12.03 10.34
C ASN A 293 -29.08 12.02 8.81
N ILE A 294 -29.79 12.98 8.20
CA ILE A 294 -29.87 13.11 6.73
C ILE A 294 -28.47 13.33 6.15
N MET A 295 -27.67 14.21 6.75
CA MET A 295 -26.28 14.45 6.36
C MET A 295 -25.41 13.19 6.50
N VAL A 296 -25.46 12.49 7.64
CA VAL A 296 -24.71 11.25 7.86
C VAL A 296 -25.10 10.16 6.87
N VAL A 297 -26.40 9.97 6.61
CA VAL A 297 -26.87 8.98 5.64
C VAL A 297 -26.38 9.34 4.22
N THR A 298 -26.31 10.62 3.89
CA THR A 298 -25.79 11.09 2.60
C THR A 298 -24.28 10.85 2.50
N LEU A 299 -23.52 11.18 3.54
CA LEU A 299 -22.09 10.87 3.65
C LEU A 299 -21.82 9.37 3.51
N ARG A 300 -22.62 8.52 4.17
CA ARG A 300 -22.55 7.06 4.02
C ARG A 300 -22.80 6.61 2.59
N SER A 301 -23.77 7.21 1.89
CA SER A 301 -24.04 6.90 0.50
C SER A 301 -22.89 7.30 -0.43
N ILE A 302 -22.14 8.36 -0.11
CA ILE A 302 -20.95 8.79 -0.89
C ILE A 302 -19.72 7.93 -0.58
N THR A 303 -19.48 7.63 0.70
CA THR A 303 -18.19 7.11 1.20
C THR A 303 -18.21 5.62 1.56
N ALA A 304 -19.41 5.02 1.59
CA ALA A 304 -19.68 3.68 2.13
C ALA A 304 -19.29 3.47 3.61
N GLN A 305 -18.95 4.53 4.35
CA GLN A 305 -18.55 4.45 5.75
C GLN A 305 -19.72 4.60 6.72
N PHE A 306 -19.60 4.03 7.91
CA PHE A 306 -20.60 4.11 8.97
C PHE A 306 -19.95 4.20 10.36
N PHE A 307 -20.28 5.26 11.09
CA PHE A 307 -19.77 5.54 12.45
C PHE A 307 -20.88 5.55 13.50
N GLY A 308 -21.95 4.77 13.32
CA GLY A 308 -22.92 4.53 14.39
C GLY A 308 -23.86 5.68 14.77
N TYR A 309 -24.08 6.70 13.93
CA TYR A 309 -25.03 7.78 14.24
C TYR A 309 -26.50 7.30 14.18
N ALA A 310 -27.32 7.64 15.18
CA ALA A 310 -28.78 7.54 15.10
C ALA A 310 -29.48 8.75 15.75
N PRO A 311 -30.56 9.31 15.16
CA PRO A 311 -31.15 10.58 15.59
C PRO A 311 -31.96 10.50 16.89
N GLN A 312 -32.54 9.33 17.20
CA GLN A 312 -33.50 9.19 18.30
C GLN A 312 -32.83 8.86 19.64
N ASN A 313 -33.26 9.56 20.69
CA ASN A 313 -33.05 9.13 22.08
C ASN A 313 -34.07 8.05 22.43
N ARG A 314 -33.84 6.79 22.04
CA ARG A 314 -34.70 5.71 22.56
C ARG A 314 -34.27 5.34 23.98
N VAL A 315 -34.83 6.04 24.96
CA VAL A 315 -34.82 5.61 26.36
C VAL A 315 -35.58 4.28 26.43
N GLY A 316 -34.88 3.18 26.67
CA GLY A 316 -35.48 1.86 26.94
C GLY A 316 -35.39 0.80 25.84
N SER A 317 -34.82 1.09 24.66
CA SER A 317 -34.40 0.04 23.73
C SER A 317 -32.88 0.03 23.64
N GLY A 318 -32.23 -1.12 23.83
CA GLY A 318 -30.76 -1.28 23.79
C GLY A 318 -30.07 -0.94 22.45
N THR A 319 -30.76 -0.22 21.56
CA THR A 319 -30.33 0.17 20.21
C THR A 319 -30.39 1.68 19.96
N GLY A 320 -30.73 2.50 20.97
CA GLY A 320 -30.61 3.97 20.87
C GLY A 320 -29.17 4.43 21.09
N THR A 321 -28.69 5.40 20.31
CA THR A 321 -27.33 5.96 20.48
C THR A 321 -27.32 7.11 21.47
N SER A 322 -26.46 7.06 22.48
CA SER A 322 -26.26 8.13 23.46
C SER A 322 -25.82 9.45 22.78
N GLU A 323 -26.00 10.59 23.47
CA GLU A 323 -25.45 11.89 23.02
C GLU A 323 -23.94 11.79 22.77
N GLU A 324 -23.22 11.11 23.67
CA GLU A 324 -21.79 10.79 23.53
C GLU A 324 -21.49 10.09 22.20
N LYS A 325 -22.26 9.04 21.84
CA LYS A 325 -22.10 8.35 20.56
C LYS A 325 -22.39 9.23 19.36
N ARG A 326 -23.38 10.12 19.45
CA ARG A 326 -23.69 11.05 18.35
C ARG A 326 -22.55 12.06 18.13
N GLN A 327 -22.04 12.65 19.21
CA GLN A 327 -20.89 13.56 19.17
C GLN A 327 -19.63 12.84 18.66
N SER A 328 -19.35 11.65 19.19
CA SER A 328 -18.25 10.79 18.74
C SER A 328 -18.37 10.45 17.25
N SER A 329 -19.56 10.11 16.76
CA SER A 329 -19.79 9.79 15.36
C SER A 329 -19.43 10.96 14.43
N ILE A 330 -19.77 12.20 14.82
CA ILE A 330 -19.39 13.41 14.07
C ILE A 330 -17.86 13.54 14.05
N LYS A 331 -17.19 13.40 15.20
CA LYS A 331 -15.73 13.47 15.28
C LYS A 331 -15.03 12.38 14.46
N GLN A 332 -15.58 11.17 14.42
CA GLN A 332 -15.08 10.06 13.60
C GLN A 332 -15.22 10.36 12.10
N TRP A 333 -16.31 11.02 11.67
CA TRP A 333 -16.43 11.50 10.28
C TRP A 333 -15.32 12.48 9.91
N PHE A 334 -14.99 13.43 10.80
CA PHE A 334 -13.89 14.36 10.60
C PHE A 334 -12.52 13.67 10.59
N ALA A 335 -12.28 12.73 11.51
CA ALA A 335 -11.06 11.92 11.54
C ALA A 335 -10.90 11.15 10.22
N TRP A 336 -11.97 10.48 9.78
CA TRP A 336 -11.96 9.72 8.53
C TRP A 336 -11.67 10.62 7.33
N TRP A 337 -12.29 11.81 7.24
CA TRP A 337 -12.05 12.74 6.13
C TRP A 337 -10.58 13.10 6.01
N TYR A 338 -9.96 13.57 7.09
CA TYR A 338 -8.56 13.99 7.05
C TYR A 338 -7.57 12.83 6.83
N LEU A 339 -7.94 11.60 7.18
CA LEU A 339 -7.14 10.41 6.86
C LEU A 339 -7.27 9.99 5.39
N ASN A 340 -8.40 10.29 4.73
CA ASN A 340 -8.75 9.69 3.44
C ASN A 340 -8.92 10.70 2.28
N GLU A 341 -8.96 12.00 2.52
CA GLU A 341 -9.21 13.03 1.49
C GLU A 341 -8.33 12.85 0.23
N ARG A 342 -7.03 12.56 0.44
CA ARG A 342 -6.06 12.35 -0.65
C ARG A 342 -6.19 11.01 -1.37
N VAL A 343 -6.69 9.98 -0.68
CA VAL A 343 -6.73 8.58 -1.17
C VAL A 343 -8.13 8.21 -1.69
N PHE A 344 -9.12 9.07 -1.46
CA PHE A 344 -10.54 8.84 -1.78
C PHE A 344 -10.77 8.37 -3.22
N GLU A 345 -10.06 8.95 -4.20
CA GLU A 345 -10.21 8.62 -5.63
C GLU A 345 -9.67 7.21 -5.97
N LYS A 346 -8.55 6.82 -5.36
CA LYS A 346 -7.92 5.51 -5.63
C LYS A 346 -8.77 4.36 -5.08
N LYS A 347 -9.30 4.51 -3.87
CA LYS A 347 -10.10 3.48 -3.20
C LYS A 347 -11.49 3.31 -3.82
N GLN A 348 -12.14 4.40 -4.22
CA GLN A 348 -13.43 4.36 -4.91
C GLN A 348 -13.31 3.69 -6.30
N LEU A 349 -12.22 3.93 -7.03
CA LEU A 349 -11.92 3.24 -8.28
C LEU A 349 -11.68 1.73 -8.08
N GLU A 350 -10.91 1.35 -7.05
CA GLU A 350 -10.67 -0.05 -6.69
C GLU A 350 -11.97 -0.79 -6.29
N ASP A 351 -12.86 -0.15 -5.51
CA ASP A 351 -14.13 -0.75 -5.09
C ASP A 351 -15.17 -0.79 -6.23
N MET A 352 -15.18 0.20 -7.13
CA MET A 352 -16.01 0.16 -8.35
C MET A 352 -15.56 -0.95 -9.30
N LEU A 353 -14.24 -1.14 -9.46
CA LEU A 353 -13.68 -2.21 -10.29
C LEU A 353 -14.01 -3.59 -9.70
N LYS A 354 -13.93 -3.77 -8.38
CA LYS A 354 -14.33 -5.01 -7.70
C LYS A 354 -15.82 -5.33 -7.88
N ASN A 355 -16.69 -4.32 -7.89
CA ASN A 355 -18.14 -4.52 -7.98
C ASN A 355 -18.70 -4.59 -9.42
N HIS A 356 -17.92 -4.23 -10.45
CA HIS A 356 -18.35 -4.31 -11.86
C HIS A 356 -17.73 -5.46 -12.65
N ILE A 357 -16.75 -6.17 -12.10
CA ILE A 357 -16.30 -7.46 -12.67
C ILE A 357 -17.17 -8.56 -12.05
N GLN A 358 -18.42 -8.69 -12.54
CA GLN A 358 -19.14 -9.95 -12.35
C GLN A 358 -18.52 -10.99 -13.28
N LEU A 359 -17.70 -11.88 -12.71
CA LEU A 359 -17.19 -13.05 -13.43
C LEU A 359 -18.38 -13.76 -14.08
N THR A 360 -18.34 -13.89 -15.40
CA THR A 360 -19.43 -14.55 -16.12
C THR A 360 -19.48 -16.01 -15.72
N GLU A 361 -20.63 -16.68 -15.89
CA GLU A 361 -20.73 -18.13 -15.63
C GLU A 361 -19.69 -18.94 -16.42
N LYS A 362 -19.23 -18.39 -17.55
CA LYS A 362 -18.15 -18.96 -18.35
C LYS A 362 -16.78 -18.84 -17.67
N ASP A 363 -16.52 -17.73 -16.99
CA ASP A 363 -15.28 -17.49 -16.24
C ASP A 363 -15.26 -18.32 -14.94
N LYS A 364 -16.41 -18.46 -14.28
CA LYS A 364 -16.56 -19.35 -13.12
C LYS A 364 -16.39 -20.83 -13.51
N ALA A 365 -17.00 -21.26 -14.62
CA ALA A 365 -16.85 -22.62 -15.13
C ALA A 365 -15.42 -22.90 -15.62
N TRP A 366 -14.73 -21.88 -16.16
CA TRP A 366 -13.32 -21.98 -16.50
C TRP A 366 -12.46 -22.14 -15.23
N LEU A 367 -12.72 -21.37 -14.17
CA LEU A 367 -12.02 -21.48 -12.88
C LEU A 367 -12.28 -22.84 -12.18
N GLU A 368 -13.51 -23.35 -12.21
CA GLU A 368 -13.82 -24.68 -11.67
C GLU A 368 -13.15 -25.82 -12.45
N LYS A 369 -13.09 -25.71 -13.79
CA LYS A 369 -12.48 -26.75 -14.64
C LYS A 369 -10.96 -26.86 -14.45
N HIS A 370 -10.31 -25.80 -13.95
CA HIS A 370 -8.87 -25.73 -13.76
C HIS A 370 -8.46 -25.72 -12.29
N LYS A 371 -9.36 -26.20 -11.40
CA LYS A 371 -9.16 -26.23 -9.94
C LYS A 371 -8.59 -27.57 -9.41
N ASN A 372 -8.15 -28.48 -10.29
CA ASN A 372 -7.55 -29.77 -9.94
C ASN A 372 -6.22 -29.99 -10.66
#